data_AF-A0A9X0P1L0-F1
#
_entry.id   AF-A0A9X0P1L0-F1
#
_cell.length_a   1.000
_cell.length_b   1.000
_cell.length_c   1.000
_cell.angle_alpha   90.00
_cell.angle_beta   90.00
_cell.angle_gamma   90.00
#
_symmetry.space_group_name_H-M   'P 1'
#
loop_
_entity.id
_entity.type
_entity.pdbx_description
1 polymer ?
#
loop_
_entity_poly.entity_id
_entity_poly.type
_entity_poly.pdbx_seq_one_letter_code
_entity_poly.pdbx_strand_id
1 'polypeptide(L)'
;MSAAASMKRDDPPGFSIGPLGTYADPQEMRVWLAGAAAGDTITYATTPALGDQDAAKLARAWAAQGHVELFQRRATRAHCFDYCARRNTGVPAAAQGRGGEAERDAADTRSQMRALLQVLRRCAARGAACPSNASLAVEIGLNRGPRGRRRAQYLFDRLVSDKRIAVRSGGRNAPRVVTVLAAGKGCGQSTSGEAR
;
A
#
# COMPACT_ATOMS: atom_id res chain seq x y z
N MET A 1 -52.37 -34.27 3.79
CA MET A 1 -50.97 -33.84 3.61
C MET A 1 -50.97 -32.46 2.97
N SER A 2 -50.82 -31.41 3.78
CA SER A 2 -50.84 -30.01 3.31
C SER A 2 -49.41 -29.48 3.28
N ALA A 3 -48.94 -29.07 2.11
CA ALA A 3 -47.72 -28.30 1.94
C ALA A 3 -48.04 -26.82 2.20
N ALA A 4 -47.57 -26.29 3.32
CA ALA A 4 -47.59 -24.85 3.57
C ALA A 4 -46.46 -24.20 2.74
N ALA A 5 -46.84 -23.54 1.65
CA ALA A 5 -45.94 -22.69 0.90
C ALA A 5 -45.55 -21.50 1.79
N SER A 6 -44.26 -21.42 2.15
CA SER A 6 -43.67 -20.30 2.85
C SER A 6 -43.75 -19.06 1.94
N MET A 7 -44.73 -18.19 2.20
CA MET A 7 -44.79 -16.86 1.59
C MET A 7 -43.55 -16.08 2.03
N LYS A 8 -42.65 -15.79 1.08
CA LYS A 8 -41.58 -14.81 1.29
C LYS A 8 -42.26 -13.48 1.58
N ARG A 9 -41.95 -12.89 2.74
CA ARG A 9 -42.25 -11.49 3.01
C ARG A 9 -41.46 -10.66 2.00
N ASP A 10 -42.15 -10.02 1.07
CA ASP A 10 -41.59 -8.90 0.32
C ASP A 10 -41.22 -7.82 1.34
N ASP A 11 -39.93 -7.50 1.42
CA ASP A 11 -39.47 -6.32 2.14
C ASP A 11 -40.17 -5.09 1.56
N PRO A 12 -40.69 -4.16 2.39
CA PRO A 12 -41.30 -2.95 1.87
C PRO A 12 -40.26 -2.17 1.04
N PRO A 13 -40.68 -1.39 0.01
CA PRO A 13 -39.78 -0.52 -0.73
C PRO A 13 -39.25 0.57 0.21
N GLY A 14 -38.21 0.23 0.95
CA GLY A 14 -37.49 1.11 1.86
C GLY A 14 -36.43 1.85 1.08
N PHE A 15 -36.42 3.18 1.18
CA PHE A 15 -35.31 3.98 0.68
C PHE A 15 -34.05 3.65 1.51
N SER A 16 -33.09 2.94 0.91
CA SER A 16 -31.77 2.76 1.51
C SER A 16 -30.97 4.04 1.30
N ILE A 17 -30.81 4.83 2.37
CA ILE A 17 -29.87 5.95 2.36
C ILE A 17 -28.48 5.35 2.49
N GLY A 18 -27.77 5.28 1.36
CA GLY A 18 -26.36 4.90 1.32
C GLY A 18 -25.48 5.81 2.19
N PRO A 19 -24.23 5.42 2.45
CA PRO A 19 -23.33 6.19 3.32
C PRO A 19 -23.25 7.66 2.89
N LEU A 20 -23.49 8.56 3.84
CA LEU A 20 -23.48 10.01 3.63
C LEU A 20 -22.06 10.49 3.31
N GLY A 21 -21.77 10.63 2.03
CA GLY A 21 -20.56 11.23 1.49
C GLY A 21 -20.77 12.69 1.12
N THR A 22 -19.72 13.51 1.28
CA THR A 22 -19.69 14.89 0.77
C THR A 22 -19.01 14.88 -0.59
N TYR A 23 -19.57 15.59 -1.57
CA TYR A 23 -19.01 15.73 -2.92
C TYR A 23 -18.87 17.21 -3.25
N ALA A 24 -17.80 17.58 -3.95
CA ALA A 24 -17.64 18.92 -4.48
C ALA A 24 -18.60 19.14 -5.66
N ASP A 25 -19.00 20.39 -5.84
CA ASP A 25 -19.85 20.78 -6.97
C ASP A 25 -19.04 20.66 -8.29
N PRO A 26 -19.56 19.97 -9.32
CA PRO A 26 -18.84 19.80 -10.59
C PRO A 26 -18.45 21.12 -11.28
N GLN A 27 -19.22 22.19 -11.09
CA GLN A 27 -18.94 23.51 -11.65
C GLN A 27 -17.80 24.19 -10.89
N GLU A 28 -17.80 24.14 -9.55
CA GLU A 28 -16.68 24.63 -8.74
C GLU A 28 -15.38 23.89 -9.06
N MET A 29 -15.46 22.58 -9.28
CA MET A 29 -14.31 21.80 -9.72
C MET A 29 -13.76 22.33 -11.06
N ARG A 30 -14.63 22.62 -12.05
CA ARG A 30 -14.18 23.13 -13.36
C ARG A 30 -13.50 24.49 -13.24
N VAL A 31 -14.06 25.36 -12.41
CA VAL A 31 -13.46 26.68 -12.09
C VAL A 31 -12.07 26.49 -11.47
N TRP A 32 -11.95 25.57 -10.51
CA TRP A 32 -10.66 25.22 -9.93
C TRP A 32 -9.68 24.74 -10.99
N LEU A 33 -10.07 23.81 -11.88
CA LEU A 33 -9.17 23.27 -12.90
C LEU A 33 -8.62 24.36 -13.85
N ALA A 34 -9.44 25.37 -14.17
CA ALA A 34 -9.07 26.48 -15.02
C ALA A 34 -8.04 27.42 -14.37
N GLY A 35 -8.09 27.58 -13.04
CA GLY A 35 -7.20 28.46 -12.28
C GLY A 35 -6.03 27.76 -11.56
N ALA A 36 -6.06 26.43 -11.43
CA ALA A 36 -5.10 25.66 -10.65
C ALA A 36 -3.71 25.63 -11.29
N ALA A 37 -2.69 25.90 -10.49
CA ALA A 37 -1.29 25.73 -10.88
C ALA A 37 -0.90 24.25 -10.87
N ALA A 38 0.19 23.92 -11.58
CA ALA A 38 0.78 22.60 -11.55
C ALA A 38 1.14 22.16 -10.12
N GLY A 39 0.65 20.99 -9.70
CA GLY A 39 0.83 20.47 -8.33
C GLY A 39 -0.28 20.84 -7.35
N ASP A 40 -1.16 21.79 -7.68
CA ASP A 40 -2.30 22.13 -6.83
C ASP A 40 -3.25 20.94 -6.66
N THR A 41 -3.86 20.84 -5.48
CA THR A 41 -4.72 19.72 -5.10
C THR A 41 -6.11 20.19 -4.69
N ILE A 42 -7.14 19.51 -5.17
CA ILE A 42 -8.53 19.65 -4.70
C ILE A 42 -9.03 18.33 -4.11
N THR A 43 -9.86 18.39 -3.07
CA THR A 43 -10.63 17.24 -2.57
C THR A 43 -12.02 17.30 -3.17
N TYR A 44 -12.39 16.32 -4.00
CA TYR A 44 -13.67 16.32 -4.71
C TYR A 44 -14.72 15.42 -4.07
N ALA A 45 -14.32 14.52 -3.16
CA ALA A 45 -15.26 13.75 -2.37
C ALA A 45 -14.65 13.33 -1.03
N THR A 46 -15.49 13.25 0.01
CA THR A 46 -15.18 12.61 1.29
C THR A 46 -16.27 11.58 1.58
N THR A 47 -15.97 10.29 1.39
CA THR A 47 -16.95 9.20 1.49
C THR A 47 -16.28 7.88 1.87
N PRO A 48 -16.97 6.93 2.54
CA PRO A 48 -16.44 5.58 2.76
C PRO A 48 -16.12 4.83 1.46
N ALA A 49 -16.94 5.04 0.42
CA ALA A 49 -16.76 4.45 -0.90
C ALA A 49 -17.19 5.43 -1.99
N LEU A 50 -16.38 5.53 -3.04
CA LEU A 50 -16.66 6.43 -4.18
C LEU A 50 -17.60 5.74 -5.17
N GLY A 51 -18.83 6.23 -5.27
CA GLY A 51 -19.80 5.79 -6.27
C GLY A 51 -19.64 6.49 -7.61
N ASP A 52 -20.69 6.43 -8.44
CA ASP A 52 -20.75 7.06 -9.77
C ASP A 52 -21.41 8.45 -9.75
N GLN A 53 -21.06 9.25 -8.75
CA GLN A 53 -21.51 10.63 -8.64
C GLN A 53 -20.81 11.53 -9.67
N ASP A 54 -21.41 12.66 -10.02
CA ASP A 54 -20.93 13.52 -11.11
C ASP A 54 -19.53 14.09 -10.85
N ALA A 55 -19.19 14.43 -9.60
CA ALA A 55 -17.83 14.81 -9.20
C ALA A 55 -16.81 13.69 -9.47
N ALA A 56 -17.18 12.44 -9.20
CA ALA A 56 -16.33 11.27 -9.45
C ALA A 56 -16.15 11.01 -10.96
N LYS A 57 -17.23 11.12 -11.75
CA LYS A 57 -17.18 11.01 -13.22
C LYS A 57 -16.28 12.10 -13.82
N LEU A 58 -16.44 13.34 -13.36
CA LEU A 58 -15.65 14.48 -13.82
C LEU A 58 -14.15 14.30 -13.50
N ALA A 59 -13.82 13.93 -12.27
CA ALA A 59 -12.44 13.66 -11.86
C ALA A 59 -11.81 12.53 -12.70
N ARG A 60 -12.56 11.45 -12.97
CA ARG A 60 -12.11 10.35 -13.83
C ARG A 60 -11.86 10.80 -15.28
N ALA A 61 -12.73 11.64 -15.82
CA ALA A 61 -12.57 12.20 -17.17
C ALA A 61 -11.31 13.05 -17.28
N TRP A 62 -11.04 13.92 -16.30
CA TRP A 62 -9.82 14.72 -16.29
C TRP A 62 -8.55 13.89 -16.14
N ALA A 63 -8.59 12.82 -15.37
CA ALA A 63 -7.47 11.89 -15.26
C ALA A 63 -7.22 11.16 -16.58
N ALA A 64 -8.28 10.74 -17.27
CA ALA A 64 -8.17 10.14 -18.60
C ALA A 64 -7.61 11.12 -19.64
N GLN A 65 -7.93 12.40 -19.52
CA GLN A 65 -7.41 13.49 -20.36
C GLN A 65 -6.00 13.95 -19.95
N GLY A 66 -5.42 13.41 -18.88
CA GLY A 66 -4.10 13.79 -18.40
C GLY A 66 -4.04 15.20 -17.79
N HIS A 67 -5.18 15.78 -17.39
CA HIS A 67 -5.22 17.08 -16.71
C HIS A 67 -4.85 16.98 -15.23
N VAL A 68 -5.21 15.85 -14.59
CA VAL A 68 -5.02 15.64 -13.16
C VAL A 68 -4.60 14.20 -12.86
N GLU A 69 -3.98 14.02 -11.71
CA GLU A 69 -3.71 12.74 -11.08
C GLU A 69 -4.67 12.54 -9.90
N LEU A 70 -5.27 11.35 -9.78
CA LEU A 70 -6.22 11.03 -8.72
C LEU A 70 -5.55 10.20 -7.64
N PHE A 71 -5.78 10.57 -6.39
CA PHE A 71 -5.29 9.82 -5.24
C PHE A 71 -6.29 9.89 -4.08
N GLN A 72 -6.08 9.04 -3.09
CA GLN A 72 -6.92 8.96 -1.89
C GLN A 72 -6.07 9.14 -0.64
N ARG A 73 -6.61 9.83 0.37
CA ARG A 73 -6.00 9.94 1.70
C ARG A 73 -7.02 9.59 2.78
N ARG A 74 -6.52 9.23 3.97
CA ARG A 74 -7.39 9.00 5.13
C ARG A 74 -8.04 10.33 5.52
N ALA A 75 -9.38 10.35 5.57
CA ALA A 75 -10.10 11.51 6.07
C ALA A 75 -9.95 11.61 7.59
N THR A 76 -10.12 12.82 8.13
CA THR A 76 -10.27 13.03 9.58
C THR A 76 -11.55 12.37 10.11
N ARG A 77 -12.58 12.25 9.26
CA ARG A 77 -13.84 11.58 9.59
C ARG A 77 -13.64 10.06 9.62
N ALA A 78 -14.10 9.43 10.71
CA ALA A 78 -14.04 7.99 10.87
C ALA A 78 -14.68 7.27 9.67
N HIS A 79 -14.01 6.21 9.22
CA HIS A 79 -14.46 5.34 8.13
C HIS A 79 -14.68 6.02 6.77
N CYS A 80 -14.15 7.23 6.55
CA CYS A 80 -14.19 7.93 5.26
C CYS A 80 -12.80 8.06 4.63
N PHE A 81 -12.77 8.17 3.31
CA PHE A 81 -11.60 8.57 2.54
C PHE A 81 -11.85 9.92 1.88
N ASP A 82 -10.83 10.76 1.86
CA ASP A 82 -10.78 11.95 1.02
C ASP A 82 -10.24 11.53 -0.35
N TYR A 83 -11.02 11.79 -1.39
CA TYR A 83 -10.66 11.59 -2.78
C TYR A 83 -10.21 12.92 -3.36
N CYS A 84 -8.96 12.94 -3.81
CA CYS A 84 -8.29 14.15 -4.24
C CYS A 84 -7.86 14.05 -5.70
N ALA A 85 -7.76 15.22 -6.36
CA ALA A 85 -7.18 15.39 -7.67
C ALA A 85 -6.03 16.40 -7.60
N ARG A 86 -4.88 16.09 -8.20
CA ARG A 86 -3.70 16.95 -8.29
C ARG A 86 -3.49 17.39 -9.73
N ARG A 87 -3.28 18.68 -9.99
CA ARG A 87 -3.03 19.22 -11.34
C ARG A 87 -1.67 18.75 -11.87
N ASN A 88 -1.66 18.22 -13.09
CA ASN A 88 -0.43 17.70 -13.71
C ASN A 88 0.55 18.82 -14.09
N THR A 89 1.84 18.54 -14.04
CA THR A 89 2.94 19.50 -14.26
C THR A 89 3.26 19.77 -15.74
N GLY A 90 2.34 19.50 -16.67
CA GLY A 90 2.50 19.86 -18.08
C GLY A 90 3.42 18.95 -18.91
N VAL A 91 3.83 17.78 -18.40
CA VAL A 91 4.47 16.76 -19.25
C VAL A 91 3.37 15.91 -19.90
N PRO A 92 3.23 15.90 -21.24
CA PRO A 92 2.13 15.21 -21.90
C PRO A 92 2.19 13.70 -21.63
N ALA A 93 1.04 13.18 -21.20
CA ALA A 93 0.81 11.79 -20.87
C ALA A 93 0.72 10.92 -22.13
N ALA A 94 1.86 10.43 -22.60
CA ALA A 94 1.90 9.14 -23.27
C ALA A 94 2.24 8.07 -22.21
N ALA A 95 1.30 7.15 -21.97
CA ALA A 95 1.50 5.91 -21.20
C ALA A 95 1.70 6.01 -19.67
N GLN A 96 0.82 6.72 -18.95
CA GLN A 96 0.70 6.54 -17.49
C GLN A 96 -0.74 6.18 -17.08
N GLY A 97 -1.22 5.06 -17.60
CA GLY A 97 -2.37 4.37 -17.01
C GLY A 97 -1.96 3.80 -15.65
N ARG A 98 -2.59 4.26 -14.57
CA ARG A 98 -2.95 3.60 -13.28
C ARG A 98 -2.08 2.46 -12.68
N GLY A 99 -0.82 2.29 -13.07
CA GLY A 99 0.16 1.39 -12.46
C GLY A 99 1.21 2.14 -11.64
N GLY A 100 1.56 3.36 -12.06
CA GLY A 100 2.75 4.10 -11.62
C GLY A 100 3.07 4.10 -10.12
N GLU A 101 2.23 4.62 -9.24
CA GLU A 101 2.62 4.82 -7.83
C GLU A 101 2.52 3.54 -6.99
N ALA A 102 1.45 2.74 -7.12
CA ALA A 102 1.35 1.47 -6.43
C ALA A 102 2.32 0.42 -7.00
N GLU A 103 2.62 0.47 -8.30
CA GLU A 103 3.62 -0.38 -8.94
C GLU A 103 5.04 0.12 -8.68
N ARG A 104 5.29 1.43 -8.54
CA ARG A 104 6.56 1.98 -8.02
C ARG A 104 6.73 1.61 -6.56
N ASP A 105 5.72 1.79 -5.70
CA ASP A 105 5.78 1.39 -4.29
C ASP A 105 5.91 -0.13 -4.14
N ALA A 106 5.25 -0.92 -4.99
CA ALA A 106 5.40 -2.38 -5.01
C ALA A 106 6.71 -2.82 -5.67
N ALA A 107 7.23 -2.11 -6.67
CA ALA A 107 8.53 -2.35 -7.27
C ALA A 107 9.64 -1.99 -6.29
N ASP A 108 9.51 -0.87 -5.58
CA ASP A 108 10.38 -0.42 -4.50
C ASP A 108 10.30 -1.37 -3.33
N THR A 109 9.11 -1.84 -2.93
CA THR A 109 8.95 -2.86 -1.90
C THR A 109 9.60 -4.18 -2.34
N ARG A 110 9.37 -4.64 -3.57
CA ARG A 110 10.00 -5.86 -4.12
C ARG A 110 11.52 -5.71 -4.22
N SER A 111 12.01 -4.54 -4.62
CA SER A 111 13.43 -4.20 -4.71
C SER A 111 14.08 -4.17 -3.32
N GLN A 112 13.45 -3.51 -2.35
CA GLN A 112 13.85 -3.47 -0.94
C GLN A 112 13.85 -4.88 -0.32
N MET A 113 12.86 -5.72 -0.61
CA MET A 113 12.81 -7.12 -0.16
C MET A 113 13.93 -7.95 -0.78
N ARG A 114 14.24 -7.76 -2.08
CA ARG A 114 15.37 -8.43 -2.74
C ARG A 114 16.71 -8.01 -2.14
N ALA A 115 16.90 -6.72 -1.89
CA ALA A 115 18.10 -6.18 -1.25
C ALA A 115 18.27 -6.75 0.17
N LEU A 116 17.21 -6.76 0.96
CA LEU A 116 17.23 -7.32 2.32
C LEU A 116 17.52 -8.83 2.32
N LEU A 117 16.93 -9.58 1.38
CA LEU A 117 17.22 -11.00 1.21
C LEU A 117 18.68 -11.24 0.78
N GLN A 118 19.26 -10.37 -0.06
CA GLN A 118 20.65 -10.47 -0.48
C GLN A 118 21.62 -10.24 0.69
N VAL A 119 21.33 -9.27 1.56
CA VAL A 119 22.07 -9.06 2.82
C VAL A 119 22.00 -10.31 3.70
N LEU A 120 20.80 -10.85 3.93
CA LEU A 120 20.62 -12.07 4.73
C LEU A 120 21.36 -13.28 4.14
N ARG A 121 21.34 -13.45 2.81
CA ARG A 121 22.12 -14.50 2.12
C ARG A 121 23.62 -14.32 2.31
N ARG A 122 24.12 -13.08 2.23
CA ARG A 122 25.53 -12.78 2.45
C ARG A 122 25.94 -13.09 3.89
N CYS A 123 25.09 -12.75 4.87
CA CYS A 123 25.31 -13.09 6.27
C CYS A 123 25.29 -14.61 6.48
N ALA A 124 24.33 -15.32 5.89
CA ALA A 124 24.23 -16.78 5.99
C ALA A 124 25.42 -17.49 5.32
N ALA A 125 25.86 -17.03 4.15
CA ALA A 125 27.04 -17.57 3.46
C ALA A 125 28.34 -17.36 4.25
N ARG A 126 28.43 -16.28 5.03
CA ARG A 126 29.59 -15.98 5.88
C ARG A 126 29.49 -16.59 7.28
N GLY A 127 28.39 -17.29 7.62
CA GLY A 127 28.14 -17.73 8.98
C GLY A 127 28.15 -16.57 9.99
N ALA A 128 27.73 -15.38 9.58
CA ALA A 128 27.67 -14.21 10.45
C ALA A 128 26.32 -14.17 11.19
N ALA A 129 26.31 -13.52 12.36
CA ALA A 129 25.07 -13.27 13.10
C ALA A 129 24.08 -12.45 12.25
N CYS A 130 22.78 -12.66 12.46
CA CYS A 130 21.77 -11.84 11.79
C CYS A 130 21.88 -10.38 12.25
N PRO A 131 22.02 -9.41 11.32
CA PRO A 131 22.07 -8.00 11.68
C PRO A 131 20.77 -7.55 12.35
N SER A 132 20.86 -6.54 13.21
CA SER A 132 19.68 -5.90 13.80
C SER A 132 18.84 -5.20 12.73
N ASN A 133 17.55 -4.98 12.97
CA ASN A 133 16.70 -4.22 12.03
C ASN A 133 17.21 -2.80 11.76
N ALA A 134 17.91 -2.20 12.72
CA ALA A 134 18.53 -0.89 12.53
C ALA A 134 19.72 -0.98 11.55
N SER A 135 20.55 -2.01 11.70
CA SER A 135 21.66 -2.30 10.79
C SER A 135 21.17 -2.66 9.39
N LEU A 136 20.13 -3.52 9.29
CA LEU A 136 19.49 -3.87 8.02
C LEU A 136 18.98 -2.61 7.30
N ALA A 137 18.28 -1.71 8.02
CA ALA A 137 17.79 -0.48 7.44
C ALA A 137 18.90 0.38 6.82
N VAL A 138 20.04 0.51 7.51
CA VAL A 138 21.21 1.24 6.98
C VAL A 138 21.77 0.57 5.74
N GLU A 139 21.91 -0.76 5.76
CA GLU A 139 22.55 -1.54 4.70
C GLU A 139 21.72 -1.58 3.41
N ILE A 140 20.39 -1.54 3.52
CA ILE A 140 19.48 -1.44 2.35
C ILE A 140 19.10 0.01 1.99
N GLY A 141 19.80 1.00 2.53
CA GLY A 141 19.64 2.42 2.15
C GLY A 141 18.35 3.07 2.65
N LEU A 142 17.70 2.53 3.69
CA LEU A 142 16.54 3.14 4.32
C LEU A 142 16.95 4.28 5.28
N ASN A 143 16.01 5.18 5.54
CA ASN A 143 16.18 6.31 6.46
C ASN A 143 16.76 5.89 7.81
N ARG A 144 17.86 6.53 8.24
CA ARG A 144 18.44 6.33 9.57
C ARG A 144 17.47 6.86 10.63
N GLY A 145 16.95 5.96 11.47
CA GLY A 145 16.04 6.33 12.56
C GLY A 145 14.83 5.40 12.72
N PRO A 146 13.84 5.80 13.54
CA PRO A 146 12.68 4.96 13.88
C PRO A 146 11.83 4.56 12.65
N ARG A 147 11.75 5.43 11.63
CA ARG A 147 11.01 5.16 10.39
C ARG A 147 11.67 4.06 9.55
N GLY A 148 12.99 4.09 9.34
CA GLY A 148 13.69 3.03 8.62
C GLY A 148 13.70 1.71 9.37
N ARG A 149 13.83 1.73 10.71
CA ARG A 149 13.72 0.52 11.53
C ARG A 149 12.36 -0.17 11.37
N ARG A 150 11.26 0.59 11.44
CA ARG A 150 9.91 0.05 11.24
C ARG A 150 9.72 -0.51 9.83
N ARG A 151 10.26 0.16 8.82
CA ARG A 151 10.21 -0.31 7.43
C ARG A 151 11.02 -1.59 7.23
N ALA A 152 12.22 -1.70 7.79
CA ALA A 152 13.01 -2.93 7.75
C ALA A 152 12.32 -4.09 8.46
N GLN A 153 11.70 -3.85 9.62
CA GLN A 153 10.90 -4.86 10.34
C GLN A 153 9.72 -5.32 9.47
N TYR A 154 8.98 -4.40 8.85
CA TYR A 154 7.88 -4.74 7.94
C TYR A 154 8.34 -5.62 6.76
N LEU A 155 9.46 -5.27 6.11
CA LEU A 155 10.01 -6.05 5.00
C LEU A 155 10.47 -7.44 5.45
N PHE A 156 11.05 -7.52 6.65
CA PHE A 156 11.49 -8.76 7.26
C PHE A 156 10.31 -9.69 7.56
N ASP A 157 9.26 -9.17 8.20
CA ASP A 157 8.04 -9.93 8.48
C ASP A 157 7.38 -10.41 7.18
N ARG A 158 7.40 -9.59 6.13
CA ARG A 158 6.88 -9.96 4.81
C ARG A 158 7.68 -11.08 4.16
N LEU A 159 9.01 -11.10 4.29
CA LEU A 159 9.84 -12.23 3.81
C LEU A 159 9.55 -13.53 4.57
N VAL A 160 9.20 -13.45 5.85
CA VAL A 160 8.76 -14.60 6.66
C VAL A 160 7.40 -15.09 6.17
N SER A 161 6.43 -14.19 6.01
CA SER A 161 5.09 -14.52 5.49
C SER A 161 5.15 -15.15 4.10
N ASP A 162 6.02 -14.63 3.22
CA ASP A 162 6.24 -15.14 1.87
C ASP A 162 7.07 -16.45 1.85
N LYS A 163 7.41 -17.01 3.02
CA LYS A 163 8.21 -18.23 3.21
C LYS A 163 9.57 -18.19 2.50
N ARG A 164 10.13 -17.00 2.30
CA ARG A 164 11.47 -16.80 1.73
C ARG A 164 12.56 -16.96 2.78
N ILE A 165 12.22 -16.71 4.04
CA ILE A 165 13.10 -16.92 5.19
C ILE A 165 12.30 -17.57 6.32
N ALA A 166 12.96 -18.40 7.11
CA ALA A 166 12.46 -18.90 8.38
C ALA A 166 13.32 -18.34 9.51
N VAL A 167 12.70 -17.99 10.64
CA VAL A 167 13.39 -17.38 11.77
C VAL A 167 13.25 -18.30 12.98
N ARG A 168 14.37 -18.68 13.58
CA ARG A 168 14.40 -19.25 14.93
C ARG A 168 14.84 -18.17 15.91
N SER A 169 13.99 -17.86 16.87
CA SER A 169 14.34 -17.02 18.01
C SER A 169 15.23 -17.82 18.97
N GLY A 170 16.46 -17.36 19.19
CA GLY A 170 17.39 -17.98 20.15
C GLY A 170 17.09 -17.67 21.62
N GLY A 171 16.02 -16.94 21.94
CA GLY A 171 15.68 -16.49 23.30
C GLY A 171 15.62 -14.96 23.44
N ARG A 172 15.50 -14.46 24.67
CA ARG A 172 15.25 -13.03 24.99
C ARG A 172 16.43 -12.10 24.66
N ASN A 173 17.66 -12.64 24.61
CA ASN A 173 18.91 -11.90 24.38
C ASN A 173 19.84 -12.53 23.33
N ALA A 174 19.42 -13.58 22.63
CA ALA A 174 20.27 -14.23 21.62
C ALA A 174 19.97 -13.66 20.21
N PRO A 175 20.99 -13.54 19.34
CA PRO A 175 20.78 -13.09 17.97
C PRO A 175 19.83 -14.04 17.24
N ARG A 176 18.95 -13.47 16.42
CA ARG A 176 17.98 -14.23 15.64
C ARG A 176 18.73 -15.09 14.62
N VAL A 177 18.39 -16.38 14.53
CA VAL A 177 18.91 -17.25 13.47
C VAL A 177 17.92 -17.20 12.32
N VAL A 178 18.36 -16.71 11.17
CA VAL A 178 17.56 -16.59 9.95
C VAL A 178 18.05 -17.62 8.94
N THR A 179 17.15 -18.52 8.56
CA THR A 179 17.36 -19.52 7.50
C THR A 179 16.76 -19.00 6.21
N VAL A 180 17.58 -18.74 5.20
CA VAL A 180 17.11 -18.35 3.86
C VAL A 180 16.65 -19.60 3.12
N LEU A 181 15.35 -19.68 2.83
CA LEU A 181 14.74 -20.81 2.13
C LEU A 181 14.88 -20.63 0.61
N ALA A 182 15.27 -21.69 -0.09
CA ALA A 182 15.23 -21.72 -1.55
C ALA A 182 13.81 -22.05 -2.02
N ALA A 183 13.34 -21.38 -3.07
CA ALA A 183 12.03 -21.67 -3.66
C ALA A 183 11.98 -23.15 -4.07
N GLY A 184 11.11 -23.93 -3.43
CA GLY A 184 10.85 -25.33 -3.76
C GLY A 184 11.69 -26.39 -3.04
N LYS A 185 12.58 -26.05 -2.11
CA LYS A 185 13.33 -27.05 -1.31
C LYS A 185 13.37 -26.67 0.16
N GLY A 186 13.02 -27.61 1.03
CA GLY A 186 13.01 -27.48 2.49
C GLY A 186 14.41 -27.39 3.15
N CYS A 187 15.43 -26.97 2.40
CA CYS A 187 16.80 -26.83 2.88
C CYS A 187 17.34 -25.46 2.44
N GLY A 188 17.81 -24.69 3.41
CA GLY A 188 18.22 -23.30 3.26
C GLY A 188 19.49 -22.98 4.06
N GLN A 189 20.15 -21.87 3.73
CA GLN A 189 21.36 -21.44 4.44
C GLN A 189 20.97 -20.62 5.68
N SER A 190 21.55 -20.93 6.84
CA SER A 190 21.26 -20.24 8.11
C SER A 190 22.37 -19.27 8.50
N THR A 191 21.99 -18.14 9.08
CA THR A 191 22.92 -17.27 9.82
C THR A 191 23.33 -17.94 11.14
N SER A 192 24.49 -17.59 11.68
CA SER A 192 24.96 -18.16 12.95
C SER A 192 24.20 -17.58 14.15
N GLY A 193 24.05 -18.38 15.21
CA GLY A 193 23.44 -17.99 16.47
C GLY A 193 24.39 -17.36 17.49
N GLU A 194 25.69 -17.22 17.15
CA GLU A 194 26.68 -16.60 18.02
C GLU A 194 26.91 -15.14 17.64
N ALA A 195 26.71 -14.24 18.60
CA ALA A 195 27.26 -12.90 18.55
C ALA A 195 28.73 -13.00 18.98
N ARG A 196 29.66 -12.72 18.07
CA ARG A 196 31.04 -12.38 18.45
C ARG A 196 31.12 -10.92 18.83
#